data_AF-A0A336M2L7-F1
#
_entry.id   AF-A0A336M2L7-F1
#
_cell.length_a   1.000
_cell.length_b   1.000
_cell.length_c   1.000
_cell.angle_alpha   90.00
_cell.angle_beta   90.00
_cell.angle_gamma   90.00
#
_symmetry.space_group_name_H-M   'P 1'
#
loop_
_entity.id
_entity.type
_entity.pdbx_description
1 polymer ?
#
loop_
_entity_poly.entity_id
_entity_poly.type
_entity_poly.pdbx_seq_one_letter_code
_entity_poly.pdbx_strand_id
1 'polypeptide(L)'
;MELTWASLSQDSTVPDKSVQAGQDQDESPIYVGRAQYAGDWLIAKVIPRRKKAYVGYDGAEILVTDYQVLTGDGFSWVEDVGGNVPENAVIAGQTLNGESLYVGRANHENSLTPGKIHKSHGCLYIPFGGREIPYKRYEVLVKEKKKEQLEVWMGHIVDMLKIVYNLLKKI
;
A
#
# COMPACT_ATOMS: atom_id res chain seq x y z
N MET A 1 8.63 -8.23 -8.21
CA MET A 1 9.17 -8.36 -6.84
C MET A 1 8.01 -8.60 -5.89
N GLU A 2 8.18 -9.58 -5.01
CA GLU A 2 7.27 -9.86 -3.89
C GLU A 2 7.25 -8.68 -2.91
N LEU A 3 6.21 -8.58 -2.08
CA LEU A 3 6.11 -7.53 -1.05
C LEU A 3 7.05 -7.86 0.10
N THR A 4 7.82 -6.87 0.57
CA THR A 4 8.69 -7.03 1.74
C THR A 4 7.97 -6.55 3.00
N TRP A 5 7.94 -7.39 4.03
CA TRP A 5 7.27 -7.11 5.30
C TRP A 5 8.27 -7.19 6.43
N ALA A 6 8.40 -6.10 7.19
CA ALA A 6 9.27 -6.03 8.35
C ALA A 6 8.45 -6.05 9.64
N SER A 7 8.76 -6.97 10.55
CA SER A 7 8.19 -6.96 11.89
C SER A 7 8.81 -5.82 12.70
N LEU A 8 7.97 -5.05 13.39
CA LEU A 8 8.43 -4.05 14.35
C LEU A 8 8.32 -4.63 15.76
N SER A 9 9.43 -4.79 16.47
CA SER A 9 9.41 -4.99 17.92
C SER A 9 9.14 -3.64 18.63
N GLN A 10 8.64 -3.68 19.86
CA GLN A 10 8.27 -2.47 20.62
C GLN A 10 9.40 -1.43 20.76
N ASP A 11 10.66 -1.82 20.59
CA ASP A 11 11.84 -0.96 20.73
C ASP A 11 12.57 -0.67 19.41
N SER A 12 12.03 -1.13 18.28
CA SER A 12 12.61 -0.91 16.97
C SER A 12 12.12 0.40 16.34
N THR A 13 13.04 1.11 15.68
CA THR A 13 12.73 2.24 14.81
C THR A 13 11.99 1.75 13.56
N VAL A 14 11.18 2.62 12.96
CA VAL A 14 10.54 2.34 11.66
C VAL A 14 11.60 1.93 10.65
N PRO A 15 11.43 0.81 9.92
CA PRO A 15 12.42 0.36 8.95
C PRO A 15 12.56 1.38 7.82
N ASP A 16 13.77 1.49 7.27
CA ASP A 16 14.01 2.28 6.07
C ASP A 16 13.05 1.86 4.94
N LYS A 17 12.62 2.84 4.14
CA LYS A 17 11.68 2.65 3.02
C LYS A 17 10.33 2.07 3.42
N SER A 18 9.89 2.29 4.66
CA SER A 18 8.51 1.99 5.05
C SER A 18 7.53 2.82 4.22
N VAL A 19 6.49 2.18 3.70
CA VAL A 19 5.50 2.83 2.83
C VAL A 19 4.58 3.70 3.67
N GLN A 20 4.78 5.02 3.61
CA GLN A 20 3.92 5.98 4.28
C GLN A 20 2.55 6.03 3.60
N ALA A 21 1.50 5.83 4.40
CA ALA A 21 0.11 5.87 3.96
C ALA A 21 -0.51 7.27 4.05
N GLY A 22 -0.07 8.07 5.03
CA GLY A 22 -0.61 9.39 5.27
C GLY A 22 -0.14 9.95 6.61
N GLN A 23 -1.04 10.66 7.28
CA GLN A 23 -0.79 11.33 8.56
C GLN A 23 -2.03 11.29 9.45
N ASP A 24 -1.81 11.23 10.76
CA ASP A 24 -2.86 11.30 11.77
C ASP A 24 -3.22 12.75 12.09
N GLN A 25 -4.25 12.96 12.93
CA GLN A 25 -4.74 14.30 13.28
C GLN A 25 -3.69 15.21 13.93
N ASP A 26 -2.66 14.63 14.56
CA ASP A 26 -1.54 15.34 15.18
C ASP A 26 -0.29 15.40 14.30
N GLU A 27 -0.47 15.20 12.99
CA GLU A 27 0.59 15.15 11.97
C GLU A 27 1.57 13.97 12.14
N SER A 28 1.32 13.04 13.06
CA SER A 28 2.14 11.83 13.17
C SER A 28 2.03 11.02 11.88
N PRO A 29 3.16 10.57 11.29
CA PRO A 29 3.13 9.78 10.07
C PRO A 29 2.45 8.43 10.32
N ILE A 30 1.62 8.02 9.36
CA ILE A 30 0.97 6.72 9.34
C ILE A 30 1.61 5.87 8.25
N TYR A 31 1.93 4.62 8.55
CA TYR A 31 2.50 3.65 7.60
C TYR A 31 1.53 2.51 7.31
N VAL A 32 1.67 1.93 6.12
CA VAL A 32 0.96 0.71 5.73
C VAL A 32 1.53 -0.47 6.50
N GLY A 33 0.70 -1.09 7.33
CA GLY A 33 1.02 -2.36 7.96
C GLY A 33 0.02 -3.45 7.66
N ARG A 34 0.26 -4.63 8.24
CA ARG A 34 -0.71 -5.72 8.34
C ARG A 34 -0.57 -6.46 9.67
N ALA A 35 -1.66 -7.06 10.12
CA ALA A 35 -1.68 -7.90 11.32
C ALA A 35 -2.68 -9.04 11.15
N GLN A 36 -2.48 -10.14 11.88
CA GLN A 36 -3.50 -11.17 12.01
C GLN A 36 -4.49 -10.79 13.11
N TYR A 37 -5.78 -10.94 12.84
CA TYR A 37 -6.83 -10.82 13.85
C TYR A 37 -8.03 -11.67 13.46
N ALA A 38 -8.56 -12.46 14.39
CA ALA A 38 -9.74 -13.32 14.18
C ALA A 38 -9.65 -14.25 12.95
N GLY A 39 -8.44 -14.70 12.58
CA GLY A 39 -8.20 -15.57 11.42
C GLY A 39 -7.96 -14.83 10.10
N ASP A 40 -8.20 -13.52 10.07
CA ASP A 40 -7.95 -12.68 8.90
C ASP A 40 -6.54 -12.07 8.95
N TRP A 41 -5.93 -11.87 7.79
CA TRP A 41 -4.84 -10.92 7.60
C TRP A 41 -5.43 -9.57 7.19
N LEU A 42 -5.27 -8.56 8.04
CA LEU A 42 -5.89 -7.24 7.87
C LEU A 42 -4.85 -6.15 7.64
N ILE A 43 -5.23 -5.11 6.89
CA ILE A 43 -4.41 -3.90 6.70
C ILE A 43 -4.45 -3.08 7.98
N ALA A 44 -3.28 -2.61 8.42
CA ALA A 44 -3.11 -1.88 9.67
C ALA A 44 -2.69 -0.41 9.46
N LYS A 45 -3.31 0.50 10.21
CA LYS A 45 -2.88 1.87 10.48
C LYS A 45 -1.75 1.83 11.51
N VAL A 46 -0.50 1.93 11.08
CA VAL A 46 0.67 1.89 11.99
C VAL A 46 1.12 3.32 12.30
N ILE A 47 1.19 3.67 13.60
CA ILE A 47 1.63 4.98 14.10
C ILE A 47 2.86 4.79 15.00
N PRO A 48 4.07 4.78 14.43
CA PRO A 48 5.28 4.40 15.15
C PRO A 48 5.60 5.31 16.33
N ARG A 49 5.37 6.63 16.19
CA ARG A 49 5.58 7.62 17.25
C ARG A 49 4.82 7.27 18.54
N ARG A 50 3.71 6.55 18.43
CA ARG A 50 2.87 6.14 19.55
C ARG A 50 3.01 4.65 19.89
N LYS A 51 3.87 3.91 19.19
CA LYS A 51 4.02 2.44 19.29
C LYS A 51 2.68 1.70 19.21
N LYS A 52 1.82 2.13 18.28
CA LYS A 52 0.44 1.62 18.12
C LYS A 52 0.17 1.24 16.68
N ALA A 53 -0.56 0.16 16.49
CA ALA A 53 -1.13 -0.22 15.22
C ALA A 53 -2.60 -0.61 15.39
N TYR A 54 -3.41 -0.27 14.40
CA TYR A 54 -4.85 -0.51 14.45
C TYR A 54 -5.35 -1.17 13.18
N VAL A 55 -6.27 -2.12 13.31
CA VAL A 55 -6.98 -2.74 12.18
C VAL A 55 -8.48 -2.51 12.34
N GLY A 56 -9.21 -2.41 11.23
CA GLY A 56 -10.67 -2.43 11.25
C GLY A 56 -11.19 -3.87 11.20
N TYR A 57 -12.09 -4.24 12.10
CA TYR A 57 -12.75 -5.55 12.10
C TYR A 57 -14.14 -5.46 12.74
N ASP A 58 -15.15 -6.03 12.08
CA ASP A 58 -16.53 -6.15 12.56
C ASP A 58 -17.11 -4.85 13.17
N GLY A 59 -16.90 -3.72 12.48
CA GLY A 59 -17.42 -2.42 12.94
C GLY A 59 -16.54 -1.70 13.98
N ALA A 60 -15.47 -2.33 14.47
CA ALA A 60 -14.58 -1.78 15.50
C ALA A 60 -13.16 -1.48 14.99
N GLU A 61 -12.51 -0.50 15.63
CA GLU A 61 -11.07 -0.30 15.53
C GLU A 61 -10.38 -1.12 16.63
N ILE A 62 -9.48 -2.03 16.21
CA ILE A 62 -8.82 -2.97 17.11
C ILE A 62 -7.33 -2.61 17.22
N LEU A 63 -6.85 -2.41 18.46
CA LEU A 63 -5.42 -2.29 18.75
C LEU A 63 -4.73 -3.64 18.57
N VAL A 64 -3.70 -3.69 17.73
CA VAL A 64 -2.86 -4.88 17.50
C VAL A 64 -1.42 -4.61 17.93
N THR A 65 -0.80 -5.60 18.56
CA THR A 65 0.59 -5.53 19.04
C THR A 65 1.57 -6.24 18.13
N ASP A 66 1.13 -7.30 17.47
CA ASP A 66 1.93 -8.06 16.51
C ASP A 66 1.52 -7.66 15.09
N TYR A 67 2.37 -6.86 14.46
CA TYR A 67 2.13 -6.33 13.12
C TYR A 67 3.42 -6.24 12.32
N GLN A 68 3.26 -6.17 11.01
CA GLN A 68 4.34 -5.96 10.05
C GLN A 68 4.11 -4.66 9.30
N VAL A 69 5.17 -3.97 8.92
CA VAL A 69 5.15 -2.77 8.08
C VAL A 69 5.60 -3.14 6.68
N LEU A 70 4.90 -2.62 5.68
CA LEU A 70 5.27 -2.76 4.28
C LEU A 70 6.50 -1.89 3.98
N THR A 71 7.53 -2.48 3.37
CA THR A 71 8.74 -1.77 2.96
C THR A 71 9.01 -1.91 1.48
N GLY A 72 9.64 -0.89 0.88
CA GLY A 72 10.08 -0.90 -0.51
C GLY A 72 9.72 0.39 -1.26
N ASP A 73 10.15 0.43 -2.52
CA ASP A 73 9.95 1.54 -3.44
C ASP A 73 9.00 1.14 -4.59
N GLY A 74 8.61 2.11 -5.43
CA GLY A 74 7.78 1.85 -6.62
C GLY A 74 6.31 1.62 -6.29
N PHE A 75 5.80 2.34 -5.29
CA PHE A 75 4.39 2.37 -4.95
C PHE A 75 3.80 3.74 -5.24
N SER A 76 2.56 3.76 -5.72
CA SER A 76 1.78 4.99 -5.90
C SER A 76 0.34 4.78 -5.46
N TRP A 77 -0.41 5.87 -5.32
CA TRP A 77 -1.80 5.88 -4.89
C TRP A 77 -2.67 6.33 -6.07
N VAL A 78 -3.75 5.59 -6.35
CA VAL A 78 -4.66 5.86 -7.46
C VAL A 78 -6.09 5.89 -6.94
N GLU A 79 -6.86 6.92 -7.31
CA GLU A 79 -8.26 7.03 -6.91
C GLU A 79 -9.11 5.90 -7.50
N ASP A 80 -10.04 5.38 -6.70
CA ASP A 80 -11.02 4.38 -7.13
C ASP A 80 -12.29 4.42 -6.25
N VAL A 81 -13.26 3.58 -6.58
CA VAL A 81 -14.58 3.59 -5.94
C VAL A 81 -15.24 2.21 -5.89
N GLY A 82 -16.12 2.00 -4.90
CA GLY A 82 -17.13 0.94 -4.95
C GLY A 82 -16.59 -0.49 -4.87
N GLY A 83 -15.44 -0.69 -4.22
CA GLY A 83 -14.74 -1.98 -4.15
C GLY A 83 -13.86 -2.28 -5.37
N ASN A 84 -13.81 -1.38 -6.35
CA ASN A 84 -12.89 -1.52 -7.48
C ASN A 84 -11.43 -1.28 -7.04
N VAL A 85 -10.53 -1.95 -7.75
CA VAL A 85 -9.07 -1.85 -7.58
C VAL A 85 -8.38 -2.04 -8.94
N PRO A 86 -7.29 -1.32 -9.24
CA PRO A 86 -6.49 -1.56 -10.44
C PRO A 86 -5.83 -2.95 -10.48
N GLU A 87 -5.44 -3.42 -11.66
CA GLU A 87 -4.78 -4.73 -11.87
C GLU A 87 -3.53 -4.92 -11.01
N ASN A 88 -2.76 -3.84 -10.80
CA ASN A 88 -1.52 -3.80 -10.05
C ASN A 88 -1.70 -3.39 -8.57
N ALA A 89 -2.92 -3.49 -8.03
CA ALA A 89 -3.21 -3.17 -6.64
C ALA A 89 -2.47 -4.09 -5.66
N VAL A 90 -2.06 -3.52 -4.53
CA VAL A 90 -1.34 -4.24 -3.47
C VAL A 90 -2.34 -5.05 -2.63
N ILE A 91 -2.24 -6.38 -2.74
CA ILE A 91 -2.89 -7.32 -1.82
C ILE A 91 -2.02 -7.43 -0.57
N ALA A 92 -2.55 -7.05 0.58
CA ALA A 92 -1.83 -7.09 1.86
C ALA A 92 -2.54 -7.92 2.93
N GLY A 93 -3.72 -8.44 2.61
CA GLY A 93 -4.53 -9.21 3.53
C GLY A 93 -5.40 -10.24 2.82
N GLN A 94 -6.02 -11.09 3.62
CA GLN A 94 -6.95 -12.10 3.16
C GLN A 94 -7.89 -12.43 4.32
N THR A 95 -9.18 -12.55 4.04
CA THR A 95 -10.15 -13.04 5.03
C THR A 95 -9.96 -14.54 5.27
N LEU A 96 -10.50 -15.05 6.36
CA LEU A 96 -10.47 -16.48 6.71
C LEU A 96 -11.07 -17.37 5.61
N ASN A 97 -12.01 -16.86 4.81
CA ASN A 97 -12.65 -17.59 3.71
C ASN A 97 -11.84 -17.54 2.39
N GLY A 98 -10.72 -16.82 2.36
CA GLY A 98 -9.83 -16.73 1.20
C GLY A 98 -10.02 -15.49 0.33
N GLU A 99 -10.96 -14.58 0.63
CA GLU A 99 -11.12 -13.33 -0.13
C GLU A 99 -9.91 -12.39 0.10
N SER A 100 -9.28 -11.95 -0.99
CA SER A 100 -8.16 -11.01 -0.92
C SER A 100 -8.60 -9.62 -0.46
N LEU A 101 -7.79 -9.02 0.42
CA LEU A 101 -7.96 -7.65 0.90
C LEU A 101 -6.83 -6.77 0.36
N TYR A 102 -7.20 -5.60 -0.14
CA TYR A 102 -6.28 -4.67 -0.78
C TYR A 102 -6.03 -3.46 0.11
N VAL A 103 -4.89 -2.81 -0.06
CA VAL A 103 -4.55 -1.59 0.67
C VAL A 103 -5.25 -0.41 0.01
N GLY A 104 -6.08 0.29 0.78
CA GLY A 104 -6.60 1.59 0.40
C GLY A 104 -6.40 2.62 1.50
N ARG A 105 -6.67 3.88 1.20
CA ARG A 105 -6.71 4.97 2.18
C ARG A 105 -7.81 5.97 1.87
N ALA A 106 -8.27 6.69 2.90
CA ALA A 106 -9.23 7.77 2.77
C ALA A 106 -8.94 8.89 3.77
N ASN A 107 -9.42 10.08 3.45
CA ASN A 107 -9.43 11.21 4.36
C ASN A 107 -10.63 11.12 5.32
N HIS A 108 -10.35 11.19 6.62
CA HIS A 108 -11.33 11.23 7.69
C HIS A 108 -10.84 12.18 8.79
N GLU A 109 -11.60 13.23 9.09
CA GLU A 109 -11.32 14.16 10.19
C GLU A 109 -9.86 14.66 10.25
N ASN A 110 -9.35 15.16 9.13
CA ASN A 110 -7.95 15.62 8.94
C ASN A 110 -6.87 14.54 9.06
N SER A 111 -7.25 13.26 9.05
CA SER A 111 -6.32 12.15 8.92
C SER A 111 -6.47 11.46 7.56
N LEU A 112 -5.34 11.24 6.89
CA LEU A 112 -5.27 10.35 5.73
C LEU A 112 -4.88 8.96 6.22
N THR A 113 -5.87 8.07 6.35
CA THR A 113 -5.73 6.79 7.07
C THR A 113 -5.86 5.60 6.11
N PRO A 114 -4.95 4.60 6.18
CA PRO A 114 -5.07 3.36 5.42
C PRO A 114 -6.06 2.38 6.05
N GLY A 115 -6.53 1.43 5.26
CA GLY A 115 -7.41 0.36 5.68
C GLY A 115 -7.59 -0.72 4.62
N LYS A 116 -8.59 -1.60 4.82
CA LYS A 116 -8.86 -2.73 3.93
C LYS A 116 -9.90 -2.38 2.87
N ILE A 117 -9.55 -2.51 1.59
CA ILE A 117 -10.56 -2.55 0.52
C ILE A 117 -11.07 -3.97 0.42
N HIS A 118 -12.38 -4.12 0.58
CA HIS A 118 -13.09 -5.38 0.51
C HIS A 118 -13.99 -5.35 -0.73
N LYS A 119 -13.56 -6.05 -1.78
CA LYS A 119 -14.19 -5.94 -3.11
C LYS A 119 -15.65 -6.39 -3.06
N SER A 120 -15.95 -7.51 -2.41
CA SER A 120 -17.32 -8.03 -2.30
C SER A 120 -18.26 -7.12 -1.49
N HIS A 121 -17.74 -6.33 -0.54
CA HIS A 121 -18.53 -5.33 0.22
C HIS A 121 -18.63 -3.98 -0.51
N GLY A 122 -17.84 -3.80 -1.57
CA GLY A 122 -17.87 -2.60 -2.39
C GLY A 122 -17.33 -1.35 -1.69
N CYS A 123 -16.38 -1.46 -0.75
CA CYS A 123 -15.84 -0.32 -0.01
C CYS A 123 -14.43 -0.54 0.55
N LEU A 124 -13.78 0.57 0.90
CA LEU A 124 -12.69 0.63 1.87
C LEU A 124 -13.27 0.69 3.28
N TYR A 125 -12.64 0.02 4.24
CA TYR A 125 -12.87 0.20 5.67
C TYR A 125 -11.61 0.75 6.33
N ILE A 126 -11.72 1.86 7.05
CA ILE A 126 -10.61 2.43 7.85
C ILE A 126 -10.87 2.28 9.36
N PRO A 127 -9.85 1.96 10.16
CA PRO A 127 -9.92 2.08 11.62
C PRO A 127 -9.75 3.54 12.05
N PHE A 128 -10.74 4.08 12.79
CA PHE A 128 -10.65 5.41 13.34
C PHE A 128 -11.58 5.61 14.56
N GLY A 129 -11.03 6.15 15.65
CA GLY A 129 -11.82 6.63 16.80
C GLY A 129 -12.64 5.52 17.46
N GLY A 130 -12.11 4.30 17.53
CA GLY A 130 -12.80 3.13 18.09
C GLY A 130 -13.74 2.41 17.11
N ARG A 131 -13.89 2.90 15.88
CA ARG A 131 -14.81 2.34 14.88
C ARG A 131 -14.10 1.92 13.61
N GLU A 132 -14.69 0.97 12.91
CA GLU A 132 -14.42 0.70 11.52
C GLU A 132 -15.39 1.51 10.64
N ILE A 133 -14.85 2.36 9.78
CA ILE A 133 -15.63 3.33 9.01
C ILE A 133 -15.58 2.99 7.52
N PRO A 134 -16.72 2.75 6.84
CA PRO A 134 -16.76 2.44 5.42
C PRO A 134 -16.67 3.71 4.55
N TYR A 135 -15.93 3.59 3.45
CA TYR A 135 -15.76 4.60 2.40
C TYR A 135 -16.00 3.99 1.03
N LYS A 136 -16.85 4.66 0.23
CA LYS A 136 -17.08 4.26 -1.17
C LYS A 136 -16.04 4.81 -2.12
N ARG A 137 -15.51 6.01 -1.88
CA ARG A 137 -14.41 6.63 -2.64
C ARG A 137 -13.14 6.61 -1.80
N TYR A 138 -12.03 6.23 -2.40
CA TYR A 138 -10.76 6.03 -1.72
C TYR A 138 -9.60 6.05 -2.73
N GLU A 139 -8.38 6.05 -2.22
CA GLU A 139 -7.19 5.76 -3.04
C GLU A 139 -6.74 4.33 -2.79
N VAL A 140 -6.25 3.66 -3.83
CA VAL A 140 -5.72 2.30 -3.83
C VAL A 140 -4.21 2.36 -3.93
N LEU A 141 -3.50 1.60 -3.10
CA LEU A 141 -2.07 1.44 -3.24
C LEU A 141 -1.79 0.48 -4.40
N VAL A 142 -0.97 0.91 -5.36
CA VAL A 142 -0.60 0.12 -6.53
C VAL A 142 0.93 0.00 -6.65
N LYS A 143 1.39 -1.10 -7.25
CA LYS A 143 2.80 -1.25 -7.66
C LYS A 143 3.03 -0.62 -9.03
N GLU A 144 4.02 0.24 -9.16
CA GLU A 144 4.40 0.79 -10.45
C GLU A 144 4.96 -0.31 -11.37
N LYS A 145 4.52 -0.34 -12.64
CA LYS A 145 5.12 -1.21 -13.64
C LYS A 145 6.53 -0.68 -13.93
N LYS A 146 7.55 -1.49 -13.65
CA LYS A 146 8.94 -1.17 -14.02
C LYS A 146 9.02 -0.91 -15.53
N LYS A 147 9.45 0.29 -15.92
CA LYS A 147 9.77 0.64 -17.32
C LYS A 147 11.06 -0.02 -17.84
N GLU A 148 11.75 -0.76 -16.98
CA GLU A 148 13.11 -1.27 -17.20
C GLU A 148 13.28 -2.10 -18.48
N GLN A 149 12.27 -2.85 -18.94
CA GLN A 149 12.40 -3.60 -20.20
C GLN A 149 12.23 -2.75 -21.46
N LEU A 150 11.34 -1.76 -21.43
CA LEU A 150 11.12 -0.86 -22.57
C LEU A 150 12.26 0.13 -22.73
N GLU A 151 12.81 0.64 -21.62
CA GLU A 151 13.94 1.57 -21.65
C GLU A 151 15.24 0.89 -22.13
N VAL A 152 15.50 -0.36 -21.73
CA VAL A 152 16.65 -1.14 -22.24
C VAL A 152 16.51 -1.45 -23.72
N TRP A 153 15.33 -1.89 -24.18
CA TRP A 153 15.10 -2.18 -25.60
C TRP A 153 15.19 -0.91 -26.47
N MET A 154 14.61 0.20 -26.00
CA MET A 154 14.74 1.49 -26.67
C MET A 154 16.19 1.98 -26.68
N GLY A 155 16.95 1.77 -25.60
CA GLY A 155 18.38 2.07 -25.54
C GLY A 155 19.18 1.32 -26.62
N HIS A 156 18.98 0.00 -26.74
CA HIS A 156 19.63 -0.81 -27.76
C HIS A 156 19.27 -0.38 -29.19
N ILE A 157 18.00 0.01 -29.44
CA ILE A 157 17.58 0.53 -30.75
C ILE A 157 18.28 1.84 -31.09
N VAL A 158 18.34 2.77 -30.13
CA VAL A 158 18.99 4.07 -30.34
C VAL A 158 20.48 3.90 -30.66
N ASP A 159 21.17 3.00 -29.97
CA ASP A 159 22.59 2.73 -30.23
C ASP A 159 22.80 2.06 -31.60
N MET A 160 21.91 1.15 -32.01
CA MET A 160 21.92 0.58 -33.35
C MET A 160 21.75 1.65 -34.44
N LEU A 161 20.81 2.58 -34.25
CA LEU A 161 20.58 3.67 -35.21
C LEU A 161 21.77 4.63 -35.30
N LYS A 162 22.45 4.93 -34.18
CA LYS A 162 23.70 5.72 -34.19
C LYS A 162 24.80 5.04 -35.00
N ILE A 163 24.94 3.71 -34.88
CA ILE A 163 25.91 2.94 -35.66
C ILE A 163 25.61 3.05 -37.15
N VAL A 164 24.36 2.81 -37.56
CA VAL A 164 23.94 2.91 -38.97
C VAL A 164 24.17 4.31 -39.51
N TYR A 165 23.77 5.35 -38.77
CA TYR A 165 23.99 6.74 -39.16
C TYR A 165 25.47 7.08 -39.37
N ASN A 166 26.35 6.63 -38.47
CA ASN A 166 27.78 6.86 -38.58
C ASN A 166 28.44 6.11 -39.74
N LEU A 167 27.90 4.94 -40.12
CA LEU A 167 28.34 4.20 -41.31
C LEU A 167 27.93 4.92 -42.60
N LEU A 168 26.70 5.42 -42.67
CA LEU A 168 26.19 6.14 -43.83
C LEU A 168 26.91 7.48 -44.08
N LYS A 169 27.41 8.15 -43.03
CA LYS A 169 28.21 9.39 -43.16
C LYS A 169 29.63 9.18 -43.70
N LYS A 170 30.11 7.94 -43.78
CA LYS A 170 31.47 7.60 -44.22
C LYS A 170 31.54 7.19 -45.70
N ILE A 171 30.42 7.25 -46.42
CA ILE A 171 30.27 6.95 -47.85
C ILE A 171 30.02 8.27 -48.57
#